data_AF-A0A453NYQ8-F1
#
_entry.id   AF-A0A453NYQ8-F1
#
_cell.length_a   1.000
_cell.length_b   1.000
_cell.length_c   1.000
_cell.angle_alpha   90.00
_cell.angle_beta   90.00
_cell.angle_gamma   90.00
#
_symmetry.space_group_name_H-M   'P 1'
#
loop_
_entity.id
_entity.type
_entity.pdbx_description
1 polymer ?
#
loop_
_entity_poly.entity_id
_entity_poly.type
_entity_poly.pdbx_seq_one_letter_code
_entity_poly.pdbx_strand_id
1 'polypeptide(L)' 'LGLCSLERTIARQRSRILSLQEGDANTSFFHQHACHRQRRNMITTIRNGDTTATFHRGGSGE' A
#
# COMPACT_ATOMS: atom_id res chain seq x y z
N LEU A 1 -16.00 16.11 -18.48
CA LEU A 1 -14.62 15.53 -18.42
C LEU A 1 -13.64 16.40 -17.62
N GLY A 2 -13.57 17.73 -17.83
CA GLY A 2 -12.65 18.62 -17.10
C GLY A 2 -12.85 18.68 -15.58
N LEU A 3 -14.10 18.82 -15.12
CA LEU A 3 -14.45 18.86 -13.68
C LEU A 3 -14.03 17.58 -12.94
N CYS A 4 -14.37 16.41 -13.48
CA CYS A 4 -13.99 15.13 -12.88
C CYS A 4 -12.46 14.96 -12.78
N SER A 5 -11.70 15.48 -13.75
CA SER A 5 -10.23 15.48 -13.70
C SER A 5 -9.69 16.39 -12.61
N LEU A 6 -10.32 17.55 -12.41
CA LEU A 6 -9.95 18.50 -11.38
C LEU A 6 -10.26 17.96 -9.98
N GLU A 7 -11.46 17.41 -9.77
CA GLU A 7 -11.85 16.76 -8.51
C GLU A 7 -10.92 15.62 -8.14
N ARG A 8 -10.56 14.77 -9.10
CA ARG A 8 -9.58 13.70 -8.90
C ARG A 8 -8.21 14.26 -8.49
N THR A 9 -7.79 15.36 -9.08
CA THR A 9 -6.51 16.01 -8.74
C THR A 9 -6.54 16.59 -7.33
N ILE A 10 -7.62 17.28 -6.97
CA ILE A 10 -7.83 17.84 -5.63
C ILE A 10 -7.83 16.72 -4.57
N ALA A 11 -8.54 15.61 -4.83
CA ALA A 11 -8.56 14.46 -3.92
C ALA A 11 -7.16 13.85 -3.70
N ARG A 12 -6.36 13.73 -4.77
CA ARG A 12 -4.97 13.24 -4.67
C ARG A 12 -4.08 14.18 -3.87
N GLN A 13 -4.21 15.49 -4.07
CA GLN A 13 -3.45 16.48 -3.31
C GLN A 13 -3.78 16.43 -1.82
N ARG A 14 -5.07 16.37 -1.47
CA ARG A 14 -5.51 16.24 -0.07
C ARG A 14 -5.00 14.97 0.58
N SER A 15 -5.10 13.83 -0.12
CA SER A 15 -4.56 12.56 0.36
C SER A 15 -3.04 12.62 0.58
N ARG A 16 -2.29 13.30 -0.29
CA ARG A 16 -0.83 13.46 -0.12
C ARG A 16 -0.48 14.33 1.07
N ILE A 17 -1.18 15.45 1.29
CA ILE A 17 -0.97 16.32 2.45
C ILE A 17 -1.24 15.54 3.74
N LEU A 18 -2.38 14.83 3.80
CA LEU A 18 -2.74 13.99 4.95
C LEU A 18 -1.66 12.94 5.23
N SER A 19 -1.21 12.23 4.19
CA SER A 19 -0.15 11.22 4.33
C SER A 19 1.18 11.80 4.82
N LEU A 20 1.50 13.05 4.47
CA LEU A 20 2.71 13.71 4.97
C LEU A 20 2.55 14.14 6.43
N GLN A 21 1.41 14.71 6.80
CA GLN A 21 1.12 15.12 8.18
C GLN A 21 1.05 13.92 9.13
N GLU A 22 0.30 12.88 8.77
CA GLU A 22 0.09 11.69 9.61
C GLU A 22 1.29 10.75 9.64
N GLY A 23 2.04 10.68 8.53
CA GLY A 23 3.27 9.90 8.44
C GLY A 23 4.39 10.49 9.30
N ASP A 24 4.48 11.83 9.37
CA ASP A 24 5.43 12.53 10.24
C ASP A 24 5.01 12.44 11.72
N ALA A 25 3.71 12.45 11.99
CA ALA A 25 3.15 12.27 13.34
C ALA A 25 3.12 10.80 13.84
N ASN A 26 3.63 9.84 13.05
CA ASN A 26 3.68 8.40 13.35
C ASN A 26 2.34 7.83 13.92
N THR A 27 1.24 8.15 13.24
CA THR A 27 -0.11 7.82 13.73
C THR A 27 -0.51 6.37 13.47
N SER A 28 -1.41 5.82 14.28
CA SER A 28 -1.96 4.46 14.10
C SER A 28 -2.59 4.27 12.71
N PHE A 29 -3.25 5.30 12.16
CA PHE A 29 -3.83 5.24 10.82
C PHE A 29 -2.76 5.08 9.73
N PHE A 30 -1.64 5.80 9.82
CA PHE A 30 -0.52 5.63 8.87
C PHE A 30 0.03 4.20 8.91
N HIS A 31 0.21 3.63 10.10
CA HIS A 31 0.63 2.24 10.23
C HIS A 31 -0.38 1.25 9.66
N GLN A 32 -1.67 1.44 9.93
CA GLN A 32 -2.72 0.60 9.36
C GLN A 32 -2.73 0.68 7.84
N HIS A 33 -2.61 1.88 7.27
CA HIS A 33 -2.54 2.10 5.84
C HIS A 33 -1.27 1.46 5.24
N ALA A 34 -0.10 1.64 5.86
CA ALA A 34 1.16 1.05 5.43
C ALA A 34 1.11 -0.49 5.48
N CYS A 35 0.61 -1.08 6.57
CA CYS A 35 0.43 -2.53 6.69
C CYS A 35 -0.58 -3.05 5.67
N HIS A 36 -1.66 -2.30 5.38
CA HIS A 36 -2.60 -2.67 4.33
C HIS A 36 -1.94 -2.68 2.95
N ARG A 37 -1.14 -1.64 2.62
CA ARG A 37 -0.34 -1.59 1.38
C ARG A 37 0.67 -2.73 1.33
N GLN A 38 1.33 -3.05 2.44
CA GLN A 38 2.26 -4.17 2.54
C GLN A 38 1.58 -5.51 2.26
N ARG A 39 0.38 -5.76 2.82
CA ARG A 39 -0.41 -6.96 2.54
C ARG A 39 -0.86 -7.04 1.09
N ARG A 40 -1.35 -5.93 0.53
CA ARG A 40 -1.81 -5.88 -0.87
C ARG A 40 -0.69 -6.00 -1.90
N ASN A 41 0.48 -5.46 -1.59
CA ASN A 41 1.63 -5.45 -2.49
C ASN A 41 2.61 -6.59 -2.16
N MET A 42 2.23 -7.55 -1.30
CA MET A 42 3.07 -8.68 -0.96
C MET A 42 3.27 -9.55 -2.20
N ILE A 43 4.53 -9.72 -2.61
CA ILE A 43 4.87 -10.62 -3.71
C ILE A 43 4.88 -12.04 -3.15
N THR A 44 3.85 -12.81 -3.47
CA THR A 44 3.71 -14.21 -3.03
C THR A 44 4.50 -15.18 -3.89
N THR A 45 4.70 -14.85 -5.16
CA THR A 45 5.32 -15.74 -6.14
C THR A 45 6.17 -14.93 -7.11
N ILE A 46 7.38 -15.41 -7.40
CA ILE A 46 8.27 -14.86 -8.42
C ILE A 46 8.54 -15.94 -9.45
N ARG A 47 8.32 -15.64 -10.74
CA ARG A 47 8.59 -16.56 -11.85
C ARG A 47 9.82 -16.11 -12.63
N ASN A 48 10.78 -17.01 -12.83
CA ASN A 48 11.95 -16.82 -13.69
C ASN A 48 12.08 -18.01 -14.65
N GLY A 49 11.69 -17.81 -15.92
CA GLY A 49 11.57 -18.90 -16.89
C GLY A 49 10.55 -19.95 -16.44
N ASP A 50 10.94 -21.21 -16.42
CA ASP A 50 10.12 -22.33 -15.93
C ASP A 50 10.16 -22.50 -14.40
N THR A 51 11.06 -21.78 -13.72
CA THR A 51 11.20 -21.85 -12.27
C THR A 51 10.27 -20.85 -11.59
N THR A 52 9.37 -21.34 -10.74
CA THR A 52 8.50 -20.50 -9.91
C THR A 52 8.92 -20.63 -8.45
N ALA A 53 9.37 -19.53 -7.85
CA ALA A 53 9.65 -19.44 -6.43
C ALA A 53 8.42 -18.91 -5.70
N THR A 54 7.84 -19.71 -4.82
CA THR A 54 6.70 -19.34 -3.98
C THR A 54 7.18 -19.04 -2.57
N PHE A 55 6.83 -17.86 -2.03
CA PHE A 55 7.10 -17.52 -0.65
C PHE A 55 6.01 -18.11 0.24
N HIS A 56 6.29 -19.27 0.83
CA HIS A 56 5.45 -19.84 1.87
C HIS A 56 5.74 -19.12 3.19
N ARG A 57 4.82 -18.26 3.63
CA ARG A 57 4.86 -17.70 4.97
C ARG A 57 4.59 -18.86 5.94
N GLY A 58 5.65 -19.38 6.57
CA GLY A 58 5.52 -20.37 7.62
C GLY A 58 4.50 -19.90 8.64
N GLY A 59 3.49 -20.75 8.89
CA GLY A 59 2.52 -20.52 9.94
C GLY A 59 3.26 -20.36 11.25
N SER A 60 3.09 -19.20 11.89
CA SER A 60 3.32 -19.09 13.32
C SER A 60 2.34 -20.04 14.00
N GLY A 61 2.88 -21.09 14.63
CA GLY A 61 2.14 -21.87 15.61
C GLY A 61 1.71 -20.97 16.78
N GLU A 62 0.67 -21.44 17.46
CA GLU A 62 0.24 -21.15 18.83
C GLU A 62 0.01 -19.68 19.25
#